data_AF-A0A0D8HG30-F1
#
_entry.id   AF-A0A0D8HG30-F1
#
_cell.length_a   1.000
_cell.length_b   1.000
_cell.length_c   1.000
_cell.angle_alpha   90.00
_cell.angle_beta   90.00
_cell.angle_gamma   90.00
#
_symmetry.space_group_name_H-M   'P 1'
#
loop_
_entity.id
_entity.type
_entity.pdbx_description
1 polymer ?
#
loop_
_entity_poly.entity_id
_entity_poly.type
_entity_poly.pdbx_seq_one_letter_code
_entity_poly.pdbx_strand_id
1 'polypeptide(L)'
;MDRIQHGEIERLIIAHKDRLVRFGFDLIAHIAEESGCEIVVVNQPSCSPEQEMVEDMLAIVHVFGHRIDGMRRYEQELKTEYPGHKIQVLSDN
;
A
#
# COMPACT_ATOMS: atom_id res chain seq x y z
N MET A 1 2.68 -10.55 10.98
CA MET A 1 3.80 -10.88 10.08
C MET A 1 4.98 -11.42 10.86
N ASP A 2 5.34 -10.80 11.99
CA ASP A 2 6.48 -11.24 12.80
C ASP A 2 6.43 -12.73 13.14
N ARG A 3 5.30 -13.25 13.63
CA ARG A 3 5.16 -14.69 13.92
C ARG A 3 5.32 -15.62 12.72
N ILE A 4 4.95 -15.15 11.52
CA ILE A 4 5.20 -15.87 10.27
C ILE A 4 6.70 -15.88 10.00
N GLN A 5 7.36 -14.72 10.09
CA GLN A 5 8.81 -14.57 9.87
C GLN A 5 9.67 -15.33 10.89
N HIS A 6 9.19 -15.52 12.11
CA HIS A 6 9.87 -16.34 13.13
C HIS A 6 9.58 -17.85 12.96
N GLY A 7 8.81 -18.25 11.95
CA GLY A 7 8.47 -19.65 11.69
C GLY A 7 7.51 -20.26 12.72
N GLU A 8 6.81 -19.44 13.50
CA GLU A 8 5.84 -19.91 14.51
C GLU A 8 4.50 -20.32 13.91
N ILE A 9 4.26 -19.97 12.64
CA ILE A 9 3.01 -20.20 11.93
C ILE A 9 3.33 -21.01 10.68
N GLU A 10 2.85 -22.24 10.65
CA GLU A 10 2.99 -23.15 9.49
C GLU A 10 1.92 -22.88 8.42
N ARG A 11 0.72 -22.47 8.83
CA ARG A 11 -0.39 -22.23 7.89
C ARG A 11 -1.26 -21.05 8.31
N LEU A 12 -1.50 -20.14 7.37
CA LEU A 12 -2.40 -19.00 7.52
C LEU A 12 -3.65 -19.22 6.66
N ILE A 13 -4.82 -19.33 7.29
CA ILE A 13 -6.09 -19.52 6.60
C ILE A 13 -6.81 -18.18 6.50
N ILE A 14 -7.17 -17.77 5.29
CA ILE A 14 -7.91 -16.52 5.02
C ILE A 14 -9.13 -16.81 4.16
N ALA A 15 -10.21 -16.03 4.32
CA ALA A 15 -11.40 -16.18 3.48
C ALA A 15 -11.14 -15.70 2.04
N HIS A 16 -10.47 -14.57 1.90
CA HIS A 16 -10.13 -13.97 0.60
C HIS A 16 -8.80 -13.23 0.68
N LYS A 17 -8.16 -13.02 -0.49
CA LYS A 17 -6.85 -12.33 -0.58
C LYS A 17 -6.90 -10.90 -0.05
N ASP A 18 -7.98 -10.18 -0.37
CA ASP A 18 -8.25 -8.79 0.00
C ASP A 18 -8.46 -8.59 1.52
N ARG A 19 -8.77 -9.66 2.27
CA ARG A 19 -8.84 -9.65 3.74
C ARG A 19 -7.48 -9.66 4.40
N LEU A 20 -6.46 -10.17 3.72
CA LEU A 20 -5.08 -10.09 4.20
C LEU A 20 -4.45 -8.75 3.82
N VAL A 21 -4.56 -8.36 2.56
CA VAL A 21 -3.98 -7.12 2.05
C VAL A 21 -4.65 -6.68 0.75
N ARG A 22 -4.84 -5.37 0.55
CA ARG A 22 -5.44 -4.80 -0.68
C ARG A 22 -4.50 -4.81 -1.88
N PHE A 23 -3.20 -4.57 -1.66
CA PHE A 23 -2.17 -4.62 -2.70
C PHE A 23 -0.92 -5.33 -2.19
N GLY A 24 -0.18 -5.98 -3.09
CA GLY A 24 1.05 -6.67 -2.69
C GLY A 24 0.80 -7.99 -1.98
N PHE A 25 -0.32 -8.66 -2.25
CA PHE A 25 -0.56 -10.02 -1.78
C PHE A 25 0.60 -10.96 -2.16
N ASP A 26 1.09 -10.87 -3.39
CA ASP A 26 2.17 -11.72 -3.87
C ASP A 26 3.48 -11.51 -3.09
N LEU A 27 3.77 -10.27 -2.68
CA LEU A 27 4.92 -9.97 -1.83
C LEU A 27 4.77 -10.63 -0.45
N ILE A 28 3.58 -10.51 0.15
CA ILE A 28 3.30 -11.13 1.44
C ILE A 28 3.33 -12.66 1.35
N ALA A 29 2.77 -13.23 0.28
CA ALA A 29 2.80 -14.66 0.03
C ALA A 29 4.24 -15.18 -0.12
N HIS A 30 5.08 -14.45 -0.85
CA HIS A 30 6.49 -14.79 -0.99
C HIS A 30 7.23 -14.77 0.35
N ILE A 31 7.06 -13.72 1.17
CA ILE A 31 7.67 -13.62 2.50
C ILE A 31 7.19 -14.76 3.42
N ALA A 32 5.90 -15.11 3.34
CA ALA A 32 5.35 -16.21 4.13
C ALA A 32 5.94 -17.56 3.70
N GLU A 33 6.05 -17.80 2.40
CA GLU A 33 6.63 -19.03 1.84
C GLU A 33 8.10 -19.19 2.23
N GLU A 34 8.90 -18.11 2.16
CA GLU A 34 10.30 -18.11 2.63
C GLU A 34 10.42 -18.48 4.11
N SER A 35 9.40 -18.18 4.90
CA SER A 35 9.36 -18.48 6.33
C SER A 35 8.74 -19.84 6.64
N GLY A 36 8.40 -20.65 5.62
CA GLY A 36 7.76 -21.96 5.77
C GLY A 36 6.27 -21.90 6.12
N CYS A 37 5.61 -20.76 5.88
CA CYS A 37 4.18 -20.57 6.12
C CYS A 37 3.37 -20.68 4.82
N GLU A 38 2.42 -21.61 4.79
CA GLU A 38 1.47 -21.77 3.67
C GLU A 38 0.25 -20.87 3.87
N ILE A 39 -0.09 -20.05 2.87
CA ILE A 39 -1.33 -19.25 2.90
C ILE A 39 -2.44 -19.98 2.13
N VAL A 40 -3.52 -20.33 2.83
CA VAL A 40 -4.69 -21.03 2.27
C VAL A 40 -5.88 -20.08 2.17
N VAL A 41 -6.42 -19.91 0.96
CA VAL A 41 -7.58 -19.04 0.69
C VAL A 41 -8.85 -19.87 0.57
N VAL A 42 -9.76 -19.71 1.53
CA VAL A 42 -11.07 -20.38 1.57
C VAL A 42 -12.11 -19.43 0.99
N ASN A 43 -12.27 -19.46 -0.34
CA ASN A 43 -13.06 -18.52 -1.13
C ASN A 43 -14.56 -18.51 -0.74
N GLN A 44 -14.90 -17.86 0.39
CA GLN A 44 -16.26 -17.74 0.92
C GLN A 44 -16.87 -16.42 0.48
N PRO A 45 -18.03 -16.38 -0.19
CA PRO A 45 -18.58 -15.12 -0.71
C PRO A 45 -18.68 -14.04 0.37
N SER A 46 -17.90 -12.97 0.25
CA SER A 46 -18.02 -11.79 1.10
C SER A 46 -19.19 -10.91 0.68
N CYS A 47 -19.92 -10.37 1.64
CA CYS A 47 -20.95 -9.35 1.39
C CYS A 47 -20.31 -7.98 1.07
N SER A 48 -20.79 -7.32 0.01
CA SER A 48 -20.46 -5.96 -0.44
C SER A 48 -18.99 -5.67 -0.85
N PRO A 49 -18.41 -6.44 -1.79
CA PRO A 49 -17.07 -6.15 -2.31
C PRO A 49 -16.97 -4.78 -3.00
N GLU A 50 -18.05 -4.30 -3.63
CA GLU A 50 -18.02 -3.04 -4.39
C GLU A 50 -17.83 -1.81 -3.49
N GLN A 51 -18.50 -1.76 -2.34
CA GLN A 51 -18.39 -0.61 -1.44
C GLN A 51 -17.00 -0.54 -0.80
N GLU A 52 -16.46 -1.67 -0.32
CA GLU A 52 -15.10 -1.73 0.24
C GLU A 52 -14.08 -1.23 -0.79
N MET A 53 -14.21 -1.66 -2.06
CA MET A 53 -13.31 -1.21 -3.13
C MET A 53 -13.36 0.30 -3.36
N VAL A 54 -14.55 0.91 -3.31
CA VAL A 54 -14.71 2.36 -3.47
C VAL A 54 -14.07 3.10 -2.29
N GLU A 55 -14.29 2.62 -1.07
CA GLU A 55 -13.68 3.20 0.14
C GLU A 55 -12.15 3.13 0.09
N ASP A 56 -11.59 1.99 -0.30
CA ASP A 56 -10.15 1.82 -0.47
C ASP A 56 -9.59 2.77 -1.55
N MET A 57 -10.29 2.92 -2.67
CA MET A 57 -9.89 3.83 -3.74
C MET A 57 -9.90 5.30 -3.28
N LEU A 58 -10.95 5.71 -2.55
CA LEU A 58 -11.03 7.06 -1.98
C LEU A 58 -9.90 7.32 -0.99
N ALA A 59 -9.56 6.35 -0.14
CA ALA A 59 -8.45 6.47 0.80
C ALA A 59 -7.11 6.65 0.08
N ILE A 60 -6.86 5.88 -0.98
CA ILE A 60 -5.64 6.00 -1.81
C ILE A 60 -5.58 7.39 -2.44
N VAL A 61 -6.62 7.81 -3.16
CA VAL A 61 -6.68 9.12 -3.83
C VAL A 61 -6.47 10.25 -2.83
N HIS A 62 -7.08 10.15 -1.65
CA HIS A 62 -6.95 11.14 -0.59
C HIS A 62 -5.50 11.29 -0.12
N VAL A 63 -4.80 10.18 0.15
CA VAL A 63 -3.38 10.19 0.58
C VAL A 63 -2.47 10.76 -0.51
N PHE A 64 -2.65 10.33 -1.76
CA PHE A 64 -1.84 10.83 -2.87
C PHE A 64 -2.13 12.31 -3.19
N GLY A 65 -3.38 12.75 -3.06
CA GLY A 65 -3.76 14.16 -3.21
C GLY A 65 -3.02 15.04 -2.20
N HIS A 66 -3.01 14.65 -0.93
CA HIS A 66 -2.25 15.37 0.11
C HIS A 66 -0.75 15.41 -0.17
N ARG A 67 -0.17 14.32 -0.72
CA ARG A 67 1.23 14.29 -1.11
C ARG A 67 1.54 15.28 -2.23
N ILE A 68 0.68 15.36 -3.25
CA ILE A 68 0.82 16.32 -4.36
C ILE A 68 0.71 17.75 -3.85
N ASP A 69 -0.26 18.03 -2.99
CA ASP A 69 -0.44 19.37 -2.42
C ASP A 69 0.76 19.77 -1.55
N GLY A 70 1.31 18.83 -0.77
CA GLY A 70 2.55 19.03 -0.02
C GLY A 70 3.73 19.37 -0.93
N MET A 71 3.89 18.67 -2.06
CA MET A 71 4.94 18.95 -3.04
C MET A 71 4.79 20.35 -3.66
N ARG A 72 3.57 20.77 -4.00
CA ARG A 72 3.31 22.12 -4.53
C ARG A 72 3.65 23.20 -3.52
N ARG A 73 3.32 22.99 -2.24
CA ARG A 73 3.65 23.93 -1.17
C ARG A 73 5.17 24.07 -1.01
N TYR A 74 5.88 22.94 -1.00
CA TYR A 74 7.33 22.92 -0.92
C TYR A 74 8.00 23.65 -2.11
N GLU A 75 7.50 23.42 -3.33
CA GLU A 75 8.00 24.12 -4.51
C GLU A 75 7.80 25.65 -4.41
N GLN A 76 6.67 26.11 -3.87
CA GLN A 76 6.39 27.53 -3.64
C GLN A 76 7.28 28.14 -2.56
N GLU A 77 7.47 27.45 -1.44
CA GLU A 77 8.37 27.85 -0.36
C GLU A 77 9.79 28.04 -0.90
N LEU A 78 10.31 27.06 -1.64
CA LEU A 78 11.65 27.12 -2.23
C LEU A 78 11.83 28.25 -3.25
N LYS A 79 10.83 28.49 -4.11
CA LYS A 79 10.84 29.61 -5.07
C LYS A 79 10.89 30.97 -4.37
N THR A 80 10.25 31.06 -3.20
CA THR A 80 10.23 32.28 -2.39
C THR A 80 11.56 32.50 -1.67
N GLU A 81 12.15 31.43 -1.13
CA GLU A 81 13.38 31.49 -0.34
C GLU A 81 14.65 31.63 -1.20
N TYR A 82 14.67 31.08 -2.41
CA TYR A 82 15.83 31.11 -3.32
C TYR A 82 15.50 31.67 -4.72
N PRO A 83 15.13 32.95 -4.84
CA PRO A 83 14.79 33.54 -6.13
C PRO A 83 15.97 33.47 -7.12
N GLY A 84 15.72 32.97 -8.33
CA GLY A 84 16.69 32.91 -9.43
C GLY A 84 17.44 31.58 -9.62
N HIS A 85 17.26 30.60 -8.74
CA HIS A 85 17.80 29.25 -8.93
C HIS A 85 16.83 28.39 -9.73
N LYS A 86 17.30 27.75 -10.81
CA LYS A 86 16.50 26.73 -11.52
C LYS A 86 16.41 25.49 -10.62
N ILE A 87 15.32 25.37 -9.87
CA ILE A 87 15.03 24.18 -9.09
C ILE A 87 14.45 23.13 -10.05
N GLN A 88 15.26 22.13 -10.41
CA GLN A 88 14.75 20.92 -11.05
C GLN A 88 14.11 20.06 -9.97
N VAL A 89 12.78 20.06 -9.91
CA VAL A 89 12.06 19.05 -9.14
C VAL A 89 12.22 17.73 -9.90
N LEU A 90 12.74 16.70 -9.23
CA LEU A 90 12.95 15.33 -9.75
C LEU A 90 11.62 14.58 -10.01
N SER A 91 10.64 15.23 -10.63
CA SER A 91 9.33 14.66 -10.94
C SER A 91 9.12 14.35 -12.43
N ASP A 92 10.11 14.60 -13.28
CA ASP A 92 10.05 14.26 -14.71
C ASP A 92 10.90 13.00 -14.99
N ASN A 93 10.37 11.84 -14.59
CA ASN A 93 10.71 10.56 -15.21
C ASN A 93 9.55 9.57 -15.05
#